data_AF-A0A5B8SS73-F1
#
_entry.id   AF-A0A5B8SS73-F1
#
_cell.length_a   1.000
_cell.length_b   1.000
_cell.length_c   1.000
_cell.angle_alpha   90.00
_cell.angle_beta   90.00
_cell.angle_gamma   90.00
#
_symmetry.space_group_name_H-M   'P 1'
#
loop_
_entity.id
_entity.type
_entity.pdbx_description
1 polymer ?
#
loop_
_entity_poly.entity_id
_entity_poly.type
_entity_poly.pdbx_seq_one_letter_code
_entity_poly.pdbx_strand_id
1 'polypeptide(L)'
;MPRYSFKIDPCPQEEGYGWVLRYFEDDWEIPGYEIFAVPRDVEWMKRVEYENAKFAGELWIEEMVEGGVDVVEAQAESEPDPSQLSFKLEK
;
A
#
# COMPACT_ATOMS: atom_id res chain seq x y z
N MET A 1 20.96 10.38 11.96
CA MET A 1 20.21 9.28 11.33
C MET A 1 18.79 9.79 11.13
N PRO A 2 18.24 9.70 9.91
CA PRO A 2 16.87 10.11 9.63
C PRO A 2 15.89 9.29 10.47
N ARG A 3 14.78 9.91 10.86
CA ARG A 3 13.68 9.24 11.57
C ARG A 3 12.60 8.85 10.56
N TYR A 4 12.50 7.55 10.30
CA TYR A 4 11.43 6.99 9.49
C TYR A 4 10.19 6.70 10.34
N SER A 5 9.01 7.01 9.80
CA SER A 5 7.73 6.68 10.42
C SER A 5 6.65 6.45 9.35
N PHE A 6 5.52 5.89 9.73
CA PHE A 6 4.38 5.70 8.84
C PHE A 6 3.07 6.10 9.52
N LYS A 7 2.04 6.33 8.72
CA LYS A 7 0.69 6.61 9.19
C LYS A 7 -0.32 5.78 8.39
N ILE A 8 -1.32 5.26 9.09
CA ILE A 8 -2.45 4.56 8.50
C ILE A 8 -3.69 5.44 8.64
N ASP A 9 -4.29 5.80 7.52
CA ASP A 9 -5.53 6.57 7.46
C ASP A 9 -6.65 5.73 6.84
N PRO A 10 -7.93 6.04 7.12
CA PRO A 10 -9.04 5.43 6.40
C PRO A 10 -8.98 5.77 4.91
N CYS A 11 -9.28 4.79 4.06
CA CYS A 11 -9.34 5.01 2.61
C CYS A 11 -10.39 6.08 2.25
N PRO A 12 -10.11 7.00 1.31
CA PRO A 12 -11.11 7.90 0.75
C PRO A 12 -12.29 7.12 0.18
N GLN A 13 -13.51 7.65 0.31
CA GLN A 13 -14.73 6.96 -0.17
C GLN A 13 -14.70 6.63 -1.67
N GLU A 14 -13.89 7.38 -2.44
CA GLU A 14 -13.70 7.22 -3.88
C GLU A 14 -12.82 6.00 -4.23
N GLU A 15 -11.87 5.66 -3.36
CA GLU A 15 -10.93 4.56 -3.53
C GLU A 15 -11.40 3.25 -2.86
N GLY A 16 -12.44 3.35 -2.03
CA GLY A 16 -13.17 2.20 -1.49
C GLY A 16 -13.23 2.17 0.03
N TYR A 17 -13.27 0.97 0.59
CA TYR A 17 -13.24 0.75 2.04
C TYR A 17 -11.90 0.13 2.40
N GLY A 18 -11.30 0.53 3.51
CA GLY A 18 -10.01 -0.01 3.95
C GLY A 18 -9.09 1.06 4.50
N TRP A 19 -7.79 0.91 4.24
CA TRP A 19 -6.74 1.73 4.84
C TRP A 19 -5.73 2.19 3.81
N VAL A 20 -5.19 3.38 4.03
CA VAL A 20 -4.11 3.98 3.24
C VAL A 20 -2.90 4.12 4.14
N LEU A 21 -1.80 3.52 3.73
CA LEU A 21 -0.50 3.58 4.41
C LEU A 21 0.36 4.64 3.74
N ARG A 22 0.90 5.56 4.53
CA ARG A 22 1.73 6.69 4.09
C ARG A 22 3.03 6.72 4.87
N TYR A 23 4.11 7.11 4.22
CA TYR A 23 5.46 7.03 4.74
C TYR A 23 6.06 8.41 4.99
N PHE A 24 6.93 8.52 5.98
CA PHE A 24 7.54 9.78 6.40
C PHE A 24 9.03 9.61 6.72
N GLU A 25 9.83 10.60 6.33
CA GLU A 25 11.23 10.78 6.72
C GLU A 25 11.39 12.14 7.40
N ASP A 26 11.85 12.17 8.65
CA ASP A 26 12.06 13.42 9.41
C ASP A 26 10.82 14.35 9.40
N ASP A 27 9.64 13.75 9.54
CA ASP A 27 8.31 14.41 9.50
C ASP A 27 7.87 14.92 8.12
N TRP A 28 8.65 14.69 7.07
CA TRP A 28 8.26 14.94 5.68
C TRP A 28 7.58 13.72 5.08
N GLU A 29 6.40 13.92 4.49
CA GLU A 29 5.67 12.87 3.78
C GLU A 29 6.42 12.50 2.50
N ILE A 30 6.76 11.22 2.36
CA ILE A 30 7.39 10.67 1.17
C ILE A 30 6.29 10.49 0.11
N PRO A 31 6.49 10.93 -1.14
CA PRO A 31 5.52 10.72 -2.20
C PRO A 31 5.22 9.23 -2.42
N GLY A 32 3.94 8.88 -2.40
CA GLY A 32 3.47 7.50 -2.58
C GLY A 32 2.59 7.05 -1.41
N TYR A 33 1.77 6.05 -1.68
CA TYR A 33 0.92 5.41 -0.66
C TYR A 33 0.55 4.00 -1.09
N GLU A 34 0.21 3.17 -0.11
CA GLU A 34 -0.31 1.82 -0.34
C GLU A 34 -1.75 1.70 0.14
N ILE A 35 -2.60 1.08 -0.67
CA ILE A 35 -4.03 0.89 -0.37
C ILE A 35 -4.27 -0.56 0.04
N PHE A 36 -4.81 -0.74 1.23
CA PHE A 36 -5.28 -2.01 1.76
C PHE A 36 -6.81 -2.01 1.70
N ALA A 37 -7.35 -2.37 0.53
CA ALA A 37 -8.78 -2.33 0.26
C ALA A 37 -9.52 -3.59 0.78
N VAL A 38 -10.72 -3.38 1.30
CA VAL A 38 -11.61 -4.44 1.79
C VAL A 38 -13.00 -4.34 1.16
N PRO A 39 -13.69 -5.49 0.99
CA PRO A 39 -15.11 -5.48 0.65
C PRO A 39 -15.92 -4.76 1.73
N ARG A 40 -16.89 -3.94 1.29
CA ARG A 40 -17.73 -3.10 2.16
C ARG A 40 -18.45 -3.88 3.27
N ASP A 41 -18.84 -5.12 2.98
CA ASP A 41 -19.74 -5.93 3.80
C ASP A 41 -19.00 -6.92 4.72
N VAL A 42 -17.66 -6.84 4.79
CA VAL A 42 -16.85 -7.80 5.55
C VAL A 42 -16.04 -7.11 6.64
N GLU A 43 -16.67 -6.89 7.80
CA GLU A 43 -16.09 -6.12 8.90
C GLU A 43 -14.82 -6.74 9.50
N TRP A 44 -14.73 -8.07 9.57
CA TRP A 44 -13.52 -8.73 10.10
C TRP A 44 -12.30 -8.49 9.21
N MET A 45 -12.50 -8.35 7.89
CA MET A 45 -11.42 -8.04 6.96
C MET A 45 -10.87 -6.62 7.20
N LYS A 46 -11.69 -5.65 7.63
CA LYS A 46 -11.20 -4.31 7.99
C LYS A 46 -10.11 -4.38 9.06
N ARG A 47 -10.28 -5.26 10.06
CA ARG A 47 -9.26 -5.42 11.10
C ARG A 47 -8.02 -6.11 10.56
N VAL A 48 -8.18 -7.16 9.76
CA VAL A 48 -7.05 -7.89 9.17
C VAL A 48 -6.21 -6.97 8.28
N GLU A 49 -6.85 -6.17 7.42
CA GLU A 49 -6.14 -5.25 6.55
C GLU A 49 -5.50 -4.08 7.30
N TYR A 50 -6.03 -3.68 8.46
CA TYR A 50 -5.34 -2.72 9.32
C TYR A 50 -4.03 -3.31 9.86
N GLU A 51 -4.06 -4.56 10.33
CA GLU A 51 -2.86 -5.24 10.81
C GLU A 51 -1.85 -5.49 9.68
N ASN A 52 -2.32 -5.80 8.46
CA ASN A 52 -1.46 -5.90 7.28
C ASN A 52 -0.79 -4.56 6.95
N ALA A 53 -1.54 -3.46 6.92
CA ALA A 53 -1.01 -2.12 6.69
C ALA A 53 0.02 -1.73 7.76
N LYS A 54 -0.25 -2.08 9.02
CA LYS A 54 0.68 -1.85 10.12
C LYS A 54 1.97 -2.66 9.96
N PHE A 55 1.86 -3.94 9.65
CA PHE A 55 3.00 -4.81 9.44
C PHE A 55 3.86 -4.35 8.25
N ALA A 56 3.24 -3.95 7.14
CA ALA A 56 3.93 -3.37 5.99
C ALA A 56 4.70 -2.09 6.35
N GLY A 57 4.08 -1.19 7.13
CA GLY A 57 4.73 0.02 7.62
C GLY A 57 5.92 -0.26 8.55
N GLU A 58 5.79 -1.23 9.45
CA GLU A 58 6.87 -1.66 10.33
C GLU A 58 8.04 -2.24 9.54
N LEU A 59 7.76 -3.12 8.57
CA LEU A 59 8.77 -3.71 7.69
C LEU A 59 9.52 -2.64 6.88
N TRP A 60 8.80 -1.66 6.32
CA TRP A 60 9.41 -0.56 5.58
C TRP A 60 10.36 0.26 6.45
N ILE A 61 10.00 0.54 7.71
CA ILE A 61 10.91 1.23 8.64
C ILE A 61 12.17 0.40 8.88
N GLU A 62 12.03 -0.91 9.14
CA GLU A 62 13.17 -1.81 9.34
C GLU A 62 14.10 -1.79 8.13
N GLU A 63 13.56 -1.87 6.91
CA GLU A 63 14.33 -1.79 5.67
C GLU A 63 15.10 -0.46 5.54
N MET A 64 14.47 0.68 5.85
CA MET A 64 15.10 1.99 5.76
C MET A 64 16.14 2.26 6.86
N VAL A 65 15.99 1.60 8.03
CA VAL A 65 16.94 1.68 9.14
C VAL A 65 18.14 0.74 8.93
N GLU A 66 17.93 -0.45 8.38
CA GLU A 66 18.98 -1.44 8.11
C GLU A 66 19.73 -1.18 6.80
N GLY A 67 19.03 -0.71 5.76
CA GLY A 67 19.54 -0.45 4.42
C GLY A 67 19.55 1.03 4.09
N GLY A 68 20.70 1.66 4.15
CA GLY A 68 20.87 3.02 3.63
C GLY A 68 20.55 3.07 2.13
N VAL A 69 19.35 3.56 1.80
CA VAL A 69 18.91 4.12 0.52
C VAL A 69 19.43 3.38 -0.73
N ASP A 70 18.67 2.37 -1.17
CA ASP A 70 18.35 2.28 -2.59
C ASP A 70 16.86 2.61 -2.71
N VAL A 71 16.60 3.79 -3.23
CA VAL A 71 15.27 4.33 -3.51
C VAL A 71 14.45 3.24 -4.18
N VAL A 72 13.44 2.72 -3.48
CA VAL A 72 12.34 1.99 -4.12
C VAL A 72 11.66 3.07 -4.96
N GLU A 73 12.10 3.20 -6.22
CA GLU A 73 11.36 3.93 -7.24
C GLU A 73 9.93 3.45 -7.09
N ALA A 74 9.06 4.37 -6.66
CA ALA A 74 7.63 4.20 -6.70
C ALA A 74 7.33 3.55 -8.05
N GLN A 75 6.93 2.29 -8.00
CA GLN A 75 6.59 1.53 -9.19
C GLN A 75 5.33 2.20 -9.72
N ALA A 76 5.55 3.21 -10.55
CA ALA A 76 4.53 3.97 -11.21
C ALA A 76 3.61 2.96 -11.88
N GLU A 77 2.34 3.07 -11.50
CA GLU A 77 1.15 2.47 -12.08
C GLU A 77 1.43 1.77 -13.42
N SER A 78 1.59 0.45 -13.39
CA SER A 78 1.43 -0.33 -14.62
C SER A 78 -0.05 -0.29 -14.97
N GLU A 79 -0.43 0.56 -15.93
CA GLU A 79 -1.74 0.50 -16.57
C GLU A 79 -2.07 -0.97 -16.90
N PRO A 80 -3.25 -1.48 -16.53
CA PRO A 80 -3.64 -2.83 -16.94
C PRO A 80 -3.82 -2.84 -18.45
N ASP A 81 -2.96 -3.59 -19.15
CA ASP A 81 -3.03 -3.82 -20.58
C ASP A 81 -4.43 -4.38 -20.95
N PRO A 82 -5.25 -3.67 -21.73
CA PRO A 82 -6.59 -4.11 -22.09
C PRO A 82 -6.61 -5.34 -23.02
N SER A 83 -5.45 -5.89 -23.39
CA SER A 83 -5.32 -6.98 -24.37
C SER A 83 -5.46 -8.39 -23.79
N GLN A 84 -5.56 -8.58 -22.48
CA GLN A 84 -5.59 -9.93 -21.87
C GLN A 84 -6.99 -10.43 -21.52
N LEU A 85 -7.82 -10.68 -22.54
CA LEU A 85 -8.90 -11.67 -22.48
C LEU A 85 -9.06 -12.36 -23.84
N SER A 86 -8.26 -13.40 -24.10
CA SER A 86 -8.61 -14.40 -25.12
C SER A 86 -9.10 -15.67 -24.44
N PHE A 87 -10.40 -15.72 -24.13
CA PHE A 87 -11.09 -16.99 -23.91
C PHE A 87 -11.16 -17.74 -25.25
N LYS A 88 -10.40 -18.83 -25.39
CA LYS A 88 -10.74 -19.87 -26.36
C LYS A 88 -11.49 -20.98 -25.64
N LEU A 89 -12.82 -20.87 -25.66
CA LEU A 89 -13.69 -22.03 -25.52
C LEU A 89 -13.80 -22.66 -26.91
N GLU A 90 -13.01 -23.71 -27.18
CA GLU A 90 -13.26 -24.60 -28.31
C GLU A 90 -13.76 -25.96 -27.79
N LYS A 91 -14.58 -26.56 -28.65
CA LYS A 91 -15.77 -27.37 -28.37
C LYS A 91 -15.49 -28.86 -28.32
#